data_AF-A0A961FD43-F1
#
_entry.id   AF-A0A961FD43-F1
#
_cell.length_a   1.000
_cell.length_b   1.000
_cell.length_c   1.000
_cell.angle_alpha   90.00
_cell.angle_beta   90.00
_cell.angle_gamma   90.00
#
_symmetry.space_group_name_H-M   'P 1'
#
loop_
_entity.id
_entity.type
_entity.pdbx_description
1 polymer ?
#
loop_
_entity_poly.entity_id
_entity_poly.type
_entity_poly.pdbx_seq_one_letter_code
_entity_poly.pdbx_strand_id
1 'polypeptide(L)'
;SKLVKVAKGYYDLELEYHPKKNKLELKIKKAVNGKKDLKFNQKLPNTVKLPSHSGPIKVESEELGQPFDLVGFLKKDITYSPHRHDWESCTYQVKERVCERRCEVEDSHTHIHQKGKKTTTHHVERECHRQCDYEYVTHYGSREVEYRYRTQTLSLKADLLQPGSLVKIGDLEVGRRDVSKDYHYRGFCR
;
A
#
# COMPACT_ATOMS: atom_id res chain seq x y z
N SER A 1 -4.57 -25.45 13.61
CA SER A 1 -5.05 -24.07 13.76
C SER A 1 -5.49 -23.84 15.21
N LYS A 2 -5.20 -22.67 15.82
CA LYS A 2 -5.74 -22.35 17.16
C LYS A 2 -7.24 -22.09 17.01
N LEU A 3 -8.07 -22.91 17.65
CA LEU A 3 -9.51 -22.69 17.74
C LEU A 3 -9.78 -21.48 18.63
N VAL A 4 -10.25 -20.39 18.03
CA VAL A 4 -10.72 -19.20 18.76
C VAL A 4 -12.20 -19.42 19.06
N LYS A 5 -12.54 -19.57 20.34
CA LYS A 5 -13.95 -19.66 20.78
C LYS A 5 -14.51 -18.24 20.89
N VAL A 6 -15.50 -17.91 20.06
CA VAL A 6 -16.29 -16.67 20.15
C VAL A 6 -17.60 -17.01 20.88
N ALA A 7 -17.99 -16.21 21.87
CA ALA A 7 -19.25 -16.43 22.56
C ALA A 7 -20.44 -16.14 21.63
N LYS A 8 -21.64 -16.59 21.97
CA LYS A 8 -22.85 -16.18 21.25
C LYS A 8 -23.19 -14.74 21.66
N GLY A 9 -23.45 -13.86 20.69
CA GLY A 9 -23.79 -12.46 20.94
C GLY A 9 -23.84 -11.61 19.68
N TYR A 10 -24.25 -10.36 19.82
CA TYR A 10 -24.18 -9.34 18.77
C TYR A 10 -22.77 -8.74 18.76
N TYR A 11 -22.14 -8.72 17.60
CA TYR A 11 -20.79 -8.21 17.42
C TYR A 11 -20.74 -7.22 16.26
N ASP A 12 -19.91 -6.19 16.40
CA ASP A 12 -19.60 -5.30 15.29
C ASP A 12 -18.55 -6.00 14.42
N LEU A 13 -18.92 -6.38 13.21
CA LEU A 13 -18.01 -6.96 12.23
C LEU A 13 -17.54 -5.88 11.26
N GLU A 14 -16.23 -5.76 11.09
CA GLU A 14 -15.62 -4.89 10.09
C GLU A 14 -14.79 -5.76 9.14
N LEU A 15 -15.05 -5.63 7.85
CA LEU A 15 -14.34 -6.39 6.83
C LEU A 15 -13.55 -5.43 5.94
N GLU A 16 -12.23 -5.57 5.94
CA GLU A 16 -11.32 -4.78 5.12
C GLU A 16 -10.75 -5.63 3.98
N TYR A 17 -10.99 -5.23 2.74
CA TYR A 17 -10.35 -5.84 1.58
C TYR A 17 -9.11 -5.06 1.15
N HIS A 18 -7.96 -5.72 1.04
CA HIS A 18 -6.73 -5.14 0.55
C HIS A 18 -6.41 -5.68 -0.85
N PRO A 19 -6.83 -5.00 -1.93
CA PRO A 19 -6.69 -5.52 -3.30
C PRO A 19 -5.24 -5.80 -3.67
N LYS A 20 -4.30 -4.92 -3.30
CA LYS A 20 -2.86 -5.10 -3.57
C LYS A 20 -2.26 -6.35 -2.93
N LYS A 21 -2.85 -6.84 -1.84
CA LYS A 21 -2.36 -8.01 -1.08
C LYS A 21 -3.25 -9.23 -1.24
N ASN A 22 -4.32 -9.13 -2.03
CA ASN A 22 -5.42 -10.09 -2.10
C ASN A 22 -5.84 -10.63 -0.71
N LYS A 23 -6.00 -9.72 0.26
CA LYS A 23 -6.24 -10.08 1.67
C LYS A 23 -7.60 -9.54 2.11
N LEU A 24 -8.37 -10.35 2.82
CA LEU A 24 -9.63 -9.97 3.44
C LEU A 24 -9.46 -10.08 4.97
N GLU A 25 -9.46 -8.95 5.65
CA GLU A 25 -9.29 -8.89 7.09
C GLU A 25 -10.65 -8.73 7.75
N LEU A 26 -11.09 -9.74 8.49
CA LEU A 26 -12.29 -9.67 9.31
C LEU A 26 -11.88 -9.26 10.73
N LYS A 27 -12.37 -8.12 11.19
CA LYS A 27 -12.17 -7.61 12.53
C LYS A 27 -13.50 -7.73 13.28
N ILE A 28 -13.48 -8.45 14.39
CA ILE A 28 -14.63 -8.53 15.30
C ILE A 28 -14.36 -7.54 16.42
N LYS A 29 -15.09 -6.42 16.40
CA LYS A 29 -15.06 -5.37 17.42
C LYS A 29 -16.07 -5.71 18.52
N LYS A 30 -15.75 -5.31 19.75
CA LYS A 30 -16.58 -5.51 20.97
C LYS A 30 -16.88 -6.98 21.31
N ALA A 31 -15.99 -7.90 20.96
CA ALA A 31 -16.22 -9.33 21.09
C ALA A 31 -16.44 -9.83 22.54
N VAL A 32 -15.96 -9.12 23.57
CA VAL A 32 -16.15 -9.50 24.98
C VAL A 32 -15.95 -8.29 25.90
N ASN A 33 -16.79 -8.14 26.94
CA ASN A 33 -16.61 -7.27 28.11
C ASN A 33 -15.12 -7.04 28.46
N GLY A 34 -14.53 -5.94 27.98
CA GLY A 34 -13.17 -5.52 28.32
C GLY A 34 -11.99 -6.26 27.67
N LYS A 35 -12.19 -7.14 26.67
CA LYS A 35 -11.07 -7.78 25.94
C LYS A 35 -10.86 -7.21 24.53
N LYS A 36 -9.60 -7.22 24.11
CA LYS A 36 -9.09 -6.70 22.83
C LYS A 36 -9.86 -7.25 21.61
N ASP A 37 -10.01 -6.42 20.59
CA ASP A 37 -10.55 -6.78 19.28
C ASP A 37 -9.92 -8.07 18.75
N LEU A 38 -10.77 -8.99 18.26
CA LEU A 38 -10.31 -10.20 17.60
C LEU A 38 -10.10 -9.88 16.12
N LYS A 39 -8.85 -9.92 15.67
CA LYS A 39 -8.49 -9.75 14.26
C LYS A 39 -8.23 -11.11 13.62
N PHE A 40 -9.06 -11.47 12.66
CA PHE A 40 -8.87 -12.64 11.82
C PHE A 40 -8.21 -12.20 10.52
N ASN A 41 -6.90 -12.42 10.45
CA ASN A 41 -6.08 -12.14 9.28
C ASN A 41 -6.11 -13.33 8.33
N GLN A 42 -7.22 -13.54 7.60
CA GLN A 42 -7.26 -14.56 6.55
C GLN A 42 -6.74 -13.96 5.25
N LYS A 43 -5.79 -14.62 4.58
CA LYS A 43 -5.50 -14.32 3.18
C LYS A 43 -6.61 -14.97 2.36
N LEU A 44 -7.17 -14.24 1.38
CA LEU A 44 -8.05 -14.90 0.42
C LEU A 44 -7.16 -15.81 -0.44
N PRO A 45 -7.59 -17.05 -0.71
CA PRO A 45 -6.96 -17.85 -1.74
C PRO A 45 -6.99 -17.09 -3.07
N ASN A 46 -5.96 -17.29 -3.89
CA ASN A 46 -5.94 -16.73 -5.24
C ASN A 46 -7.05 -17.31 -6.14
N THR A 47 -7.69 -18.41 -5.73
CA THR A 47 -8.82 -19.03 -6.42
C THR A 47 -10.13 -18.27 -6.23
N VAL A 48 -10.30 -17.54 -5.12
CA VAL A 48 -11.51 -16.77 -4.83
C VAL A 48 -11.44 -15.45 -5.60
N LYS A 49 -12.04 -15.43 -6.79
CA LYS A 49 -12.22 -14.22 -7.59
C LYS A 49 -13.49 -13.52 -7.14
N LEU A 50 -13.36 -12.37 -6.47
CA LEU A 50 -14.50 -11.48 -6.26
C LEU A 50 -15.03 -11.02 -7.63
N PRO A 51 -16.35 -11.01 -7.85
CA PRO A 51 -16.91 -10.64 -9.14
C PRO A 51 -16.53 -9.19 -9.48
N SER A 52 -16.20 -8.95 -10.75
CA SER A 52 -15.86 -7.61 -11.25
C SER A 52 -17.07 -6.67 -11.25
N HIS A 53 -18.28 -7.23 -11.18
CA HIS A 53 -19.58 -6.55 -11.18
C HIS A 53 -20.42 -6.98 -9.98
N SER A 54 -21.59 -6.37 -9.84
CA SER A 54 -22.58 -6.84 -8.87
C SER A 54 -22.95 -8.29 -9.16
N GLY A 55 -22.99 -9.14 -8.14
CA GLY A 55 -23.30 -10.54 -8.34
C GLY A 55 -23.29 -11.36 -7.06
N PRO A 56 -23.82 -12.59 -7.13
CA PRO A 56 -23.74 -13.53 -6.02
C PRO A 56 -22.28 -13.88 -5.75
N ILE A 57 -21.97 -14.09 -4.47
CA ILE A 57 -20.71 -14.66 -4.04
C ILE A 57 -21.00 -15.89 -3.20
N LYS A 58 -20.22 -16.94 -3.42
CA LYS A 58 -20.16 -18.12 -2.58
C LYS A 58 -18.69 -18.41 -2.35
N VAL A 59 -18.31 -18.53 -1.09
CA VAL A 59 -16.97 -18.93 -0.70
C VAL A 59 -17.11 -20.02 0.33
N GLU A 60 -16.52 -21.17 0.05
CA GLU A 60 -16.65 -22.33 0.92
C GLU A 60 -15.65 -22.24 2.08
N SER A 61 -16.04 -22.82 3.20
CA SER A 61 -15.27 -22.92 4.44
C SER A 61 -13.86 -23.48 4.20
N GLU A 62 -13.73 -24.49 3.34
CA GLU A 62 -12.46 -25.09 2.93
C GLU A 62 -11.56 -24.10 2.18
N GLU A 63 -12.13 -23.28 1.29
CA GLU A 63 -11.37 -22.29 0.52
C GLU A 63 -10.79 -21.24 1.47
N LEU A 64 -11.60 -20.70 2.38
CA LEU A 64 -11.15 -19.68 3.31
C LEU A 64 -10.32 -20.23 4.45
N GLY A 65 -10.32 -21.54 4.71
CA GLY A 65 -9.80 -22.11 5.96
C GLY A 65 -10.54 -21.57 7.19
N GLN A 66 -11.87 -21.39 7.05
CA GLN A 66 -12.77 -20.85 8.08
C GLN A 66 -13.84 -21.89 8.42
N PRO A 67 -14.46 -21.85 9.63
CA PRO A 67 -15.43 -22.86 10.05
C PRO A 67 -16.86 -22.59 9.55
N PHE A 68 -17.03 -21.79 8.50
CA PHE A 68 -18.32 -21.40 7.95
C PHE A 68 -18.20 -21.11 6.46
N ASP A 69 -19.30 -21.34 5.74
CA ASP A 69 -19.43 -20.94 4.34
C ASP A 69 -19.95 -19.50 4.29
N LEU A 70 -19.52 -18.72 3.30
CA LEU A 70 -19.96 -17.35 3.08
C LEU A 70 -20.76 -17.29 1.78
N VAL A 71 -22.06 -17.01 1.89
CA VAL A 71 -22.97 -16.95 0.74
C VAL A 71 -23.68 -15.60 0.75
N GLY A 72 -23.62 -14.86 -0.35
CA GLY A 72 -24.19 -13.53 -0.37
C GLY A 72 -24.25 -12.88 -1.73
N PHE A 73 -24.42 -11.58 -1.71
CA PHE A 73 -24.45 -10.74 -2.90
C PHE A 73 -23.52 -9.54 -2.70
N LEU A 74 -22.57 -9.39 -3.62
CA LEU A 74 -21.74 -8.20 -3.72
C LEU A 74 -22.44 -7.21 -4.65
N LYS A 75 -22.84 -6.05 -4.14
CA LYS A 75 -23.30 -4.92 -4.94
C LYS A 75 -22.14 -3.97 -5.20
N LYS A 76 -21.96 -3.58 -6.46
CA LYS A 76 -20.95 -2.64 -6.91
C LYS A 76 -21.59 -1.52 -7.72
N ASP A 77 -21.53 -0.31 -7.18
CA ASP A 77 -22.02 0.90 -7.82
C ASP A 77 -20.81 1.78 -8.20
N ILE A 78 -20.72 2.20 -9.46
CA ILE A 78 -19.69 3.13 -9.94
C ILE A 78 -20.41 4.39 -10.41
N THR A 79 -19.98 5.53 -9.87
CA THR A 79 -20.46 6.86 -10.30
C THR A 79 -19.28 7.74 -10.67
N TYR A 80 -19.54 8.70 -11.54
CA TYR A 80 -18.54 9.65 -12.02
C TYR A 80 -19.02 11.07 -11.71
N SER A 81 -18.13 11.92 -11.21
CA SER A 81 -18.39 13.35 -11.13
C SER A 81 -18.34 13.99 -12.52
N PRO A 82 -18.79 15.25 -12.66
CA PRO A 82 -18.46 16.07 -13.81
C PRO A 82 -16.94 16.20 -14.02
N HIS A 83 -16.56 16.57 -15.25
CA HIS A 83 -15.19 16.93 -15.62
C HIS A 83 -14.70 18.14 -14.82
N ARG A 84 -13.40 18.11 -14.50
CA ARG A 84 -12.68 19.19 -13.83
C ARG A 84 -11.38 19.44 -14.57
N HIS A 85 -11.08 20.72 -14.77
CA HIS A 85 -9.80 21.21 -15.24
C HIS A 85 -9.09 21.84 -14.04
N ASP A 86 -7.84 21.45 -13.79
CA ASP A 86 -7.06 21.91 -12.64
C ASP A 86 -5.56 21.89 -12.95
N TRP A 87 -4.75 22.40 -12.02
CA TRP A 87 -3.29 22.30 -12.04
C TRP A 87 -2.79 21.40 -10.91
N GLU A 88 -1.93 20.44 -11.22
CA GLU A 88 -1.30 19.57 -10.23
C GLU A 88 0.21 19.76 -10.20
N SER A 89 0.79 19.69 -9.01
CA SER A 89 2.24 19.67 -8.86
C SER A 89 2.84 18.44 -9.52
N CYS A 90 4.04 18.60 -10.05
CA CYS A 90 4.74 17.54 -10.75
C CYS A 90 6.24 17.64 -10.57
N THR A 91 6.91 16.53 -10.82
CA THR A 91 8.35 16.47 -10.94
C THR A 91 8.75 15.77 -12.22
N TYR A 92 9.90 16.17 -12.76
CA TYR A 92 10.53 15.51 -13.90
C TYR A 92 12.04 15.52 -13.74
N GLN A 93 12.72 14.57 -14.39
CA GLN A 93 14.17 14.45 -14.32
C GLN A 93 14.78 14.84 -15.65
N VAL A 94 15.80 15.71 -15.59
CA VAL A 94 16.60 16.11 -16.76
C VAL A 94 18.05 15.79 -16.49
N LYS A 95 18.75 15.32 -17.52
CA LYS A 95 20.19 15.10 -17.45
C LYS A 95 20.89 16.45 -17.59
N GLU A 96 21.48 16.92 -16.50
CA GLU A 96 22.16 18.21 -16.42
C GLU A 96 23.60 18.04 -16.00
N ARG A 97 24.45 19.00 -16.41
CA ARG A 97 25.85 19.00 -15.99
C ARG A 97 25.95 19.61 -14.59
N VAL A 98 26.02 18.74 -13.59
CA VAL A 98 26.19 19.13 -12.19
C VAL A 98 27.68 19.16 -11.89
N CYS A 99 28.13 20.21 -11.23
CA CYS A 99 29.53 20.33 -10.81
C CYS A 99 29.62 20.40 -9.30
N GLU A 100 30.38 19.48 -8.74
CA GLU A 100 30.65 19.43 -7.30
C GLU A 100 32.13 19.68 -7.04
N ARG A 101 32.42 20.28 -5.88
CA ARG A 101 33.79 20.40 -5.40
C ARG A 101 34.17 19.11 -4.70
N ARG A 102 35.04 18.32 -5.31
CA ARG A 102 35.61 17.11 -4.69
C ARG A 102 36.99 17.42 -4.16
N CYS A 103 37.24 16.99 -2.93
CA CYS A 103 38.55 17.12 -2.31
C CYS A 103 39.10 15.71 -2.12
N GLU A 104 40.21 15.42 -2.78
CA GLU A 104 40.95 14.18 -2.58
C GLU A 104 41.91 14.39 -1.41
N VAL A 105 41.99 13.41 -0.53
CA VAL A 105 42.92 13.40 0.59
C VAL A 105 44.03 12.44 0.21
N GLU A 106 45.20 12.97 -0.08
CA GLU A 106 46.37 12.14 -0.34
C GLU A 106 47.07 11.86 1.01
N ASP A 107 47.06 10.60 1.45
CA ASP A 107 47.79 10.20 2.66
C ASP A 107 49.29 10.20 2.36
N SER A 108 49.97 11.28 2.78
CA SER A 108 51.41 11.46 2.57
C SER A 108 52.21 10.29 3.20
N HIS A 109 53.14 9.74 2.42
CA HIS A 109 53.99 8.61 2.79
C HIS A 109 54.84 8.85 4.07
N THR A 110 55.02 7.78 4.85
CA THR A 110 55.91 7.77 6.02
C THR A 110 57.37 7.71 5.59
N HIS A 111 58.17 8.72 5.95
CA HIS A 111 59.63 8.65 5.84
C HIS A 111 60.23 7.87 7.02
N ILE A 112 61.00 6.81 6.73
CA ILE A 112 61.75 6.06 7.74
C ILE A 112 63.17 6.63 7.81
N HIS A 113 63.54 7.27 8.93
CA HIS A 113 64.92 7.66 9.20
C HIS A 113 65.75 6.47 9.73
N GLN A 114 66.95 6.24 9.16
CA GLN A 114 67.88 5.13 9.45
C GLN A 114 68.52 5.13 10.86
N LYS A 115 68.02 5.89 11.85
CA LYS A 115 68.60 5.97 13.22
C LYS A 115 67.58 5.77 14.36
N GLY A 116 66.68 4.81 14.20
CA GLY A 116 65.92 4.22 15.33
C GLY A 116 64.88 5.12 16.04
N LYS A 117 64.71 6.38 15.64
CA LYS A 117 63.67 7.28 16.17
C LYS A 117 62.66 7.57 15.07
N LYS A 118 61.47 6.95 15.16
CA LYS A 118 60.34 7.22 14.26
C LYS A 118 59.70 8.54 14.72
N THR A 119 59.68 9.53 13.85
CA THR A 119 58.90 10.76 14.06
C THR A 119 57.89 10.82 12.92
N THR A 120 56.61 10.59 13.23
CA THR A 120 55.55 10.60 12.23
C THR A 120 54.92 11.99 12.22
N THR A 121 55.25 12.79 11.21
CA THR A 121 54.55 14.07 10.98
C THR A 121 53.50 13.82 9.92
N HIS A 122 52.23 13.76 10.31
CA HIS A 122 51.11 13.60 9.38
C HIS A 122 50.76 14.98 8.78
N HIS A 123 51.21 15.24 7.55
CA HIS A 123 50.73 16.38 6.77
C HIS A 123 49.63 15.88 5.84
N VAL A 124 48.38 16.22 6.15
CA VAL A 124 47.24 15.91 5.28
C VAL A 124 47.10 17.05 4.28
N GLU A 125 47.62 16.86 3.08
CA GLU A 125 47.36 17.79 1.97
C GLU A 125 46.01 17.46 1.35
N ARG A 126 45.15 18.48 1.17
CA ARG A 126 43.83 18.32 0.56
C ARG A 126 43.78 19.12 -0.73
N GLU A 127 43.87 18.42 -1.86
CA GLU A 127 43.66 19.03 -3.16
C GLU A 127 42.17 18.96 -3.50
N CYS A 128 41.55 20.12 -3.77
CA CYS A 128 40.15 20.19 -4.17
C CYS A 128 40.03 20.64 -5.61
N HIS A 129 39.37 19.85 -6.44
CA HIS A 129 39.04 20.20 -7.82
C HIS A 129 37.53 20.20 -8.05
N ARG A 130 37.10 20.90 -9.11
CA ARG A 130 35.69 20.93 -9.53
C ARG A 130 35.48 19.80 -10.51
N GLN A 131 34.83 18.73 -10.07
CA GLN A 131 34.42 17.63 -10.95
C GLN A 131 33.00 17.92 -11.45
N CYS A 132 32.81 17.86 -12.77
CA CYS A 132 31.52 18.08 -13.40
C CYS A 132 31.08 16.83 -14.15
N ASP A 133 29.98 16.23 -13.72
CA ASP A 133 29.40 15.04 -14.33
C ASP A 133 27.96 15.34 -14.80
N TYR A 134 27.47 14.53 -15.74
CA TYR A 134 26.07 14.62 -16.13
C TYR A 134 25.21 13.75 -15.21
N GLU A 135 24.34 14.39 -14.45
CA GLU A 135 23.48 13.75 -13.46
C GLU A 135 22.00 14.02 -13.76
N TYR A 136 21.12 13.12 -13.33
CA TYR A 136 19.68 13.34 -13.43
C TYR A 136 19.21 14.24 -12.28
N VAL A 137 18.92 15.50 -12.59
CA VAL A 137 18.41 16.49 -11.65
C VAL A 137 16.87 16.48 -11.68
N THR A 138 16.26 16.48 -10.49
CA THR A 138 14.80 16.51 -10.36
C THR A 138 14.31 17.96 -10.28
N HIS A 139 13.49 18.37 -11.24
CA HIS A 139 12.80 19.66 -11.28
C HIS A 139 11.38 19.53 -10.75
N TYR A 140 10.89 20.59 -10.11
CA TYR A 140 9.54 20.70 -9.59
C TYR A 140 8.78 21.72 -10.42
N GLY A 141 7.54 21.39 -10.76
CA GLY A 141 6.73 22.23 -11.62
C GLY A 141 5.23 22.02 -11.39
N SER A 142 4.44 22.54 -12.32
CA SER A 142 3.00 22.32 -12.38
C SER A 142 2.61 21.81 -13.76
N ARG A 143 1.55 21.00 -13.81
CA ARG A 143 0.95 20.54 -15.06
C ARG A 143 -0.55 20.76 -15.03
N GLU A 144 -1.09 21.13 -16.17
CA GLU A 144 -2.54 21.14 -16.38
C GLU A 144 -3.06 19.70 -16.41
N VAL A 145 -4.19 19.44 -15.78
CA VAL A 145 -4.86 18.14 -15.77
C VAL A 145 -6.35 18.31 -16.04
N GLU A 146 -6.92 17.33 -16.74
CA GLU A 146 -8.37 17.16 -16.81
C GLU A 146 -8.71 15.80 -16.21
N TYR A 147 -9.62 15.79 -15.24
CA TYR A 147 -10.03 14.56 -14.57
C TYR A 147 -11.48 14.63 -14.10
N ARG A 148 -12.02 13.48 -13.73
CA ARG A 148 -13.26 13.36 -12.96
C ARG A 148 -13.02 12.44 -11.76
N TYR A 149 -13.79 12.60 -10.71
CA TYR A 149 -13.76 11.65 -9.60
C TYR A 149 -14.60 10.42 -9.95
N ARG A 150 -13.97 9.25 -9.91
CA ARG A 150 -14.64 7.96 -9.94
C ARG A 150 -14.90 7.53 -8.50
N THR A 151 -16.17 7.43 -8.12
CA THR A 151 -16.58 6.86 -6.84
C THR A 151 -17.06 5.44 -7.06
N GLN A 152 -16.41 4.48 -6.41
CA GLN A 152 -16.81 3.08 -6.39
C GLN A 152 -17.32 2.73 -4.99
N THR A 153 -18.60 2.35 -4.90
CA THR A 153 -19.21 1.84 -3.69
C THR A 153 -19.36 0.33 -3.83
N LEU A 154 -18.81 -0.41 -2.88
CA LEU A 154 -18.98 -1.85 -2.73
C LEU A 154 -19.80 -2.10 -1.48
N SER A 155 -20.87 -2.88 -1.60
CA SER A 155 -21.66 -3.35 -0.47
C SER A 155 -21.79 -4.85 -0.56
N LEU A 156 -21.34 -5.56 0.47
CA LEU A 156 -21.50 -6.99 0.61
C LEU A 156 -22.59 -7.25 1.65
N LYS A 157 -23.63 -7.98 1.26
CA LYS A 157 -24.57 -8.62 2.19
C LYS A 157 -24.40 -10.13 2.06
N ALA A 158 -24.01 -10.80 3.13
CA ALA A 158 -23.78 -12.24 3.13
C ALA A 158 -24.35 -12.91 4.38
N ASP A 159 -24.77 -14.14 4.20
CA ASP A 159 -25.06 -15.07 5.27
C ASP A 159 -23.83 -15.95 5.52
N LEU A 160 -23.57 -16.16 6.81
CA LEU A 160 -22.60 -17.15 7.27
C LEU A 160 -23.39 -18.44 7.50
N LEU A 161 -23.02 -19.52 6.82
CA LEU A 161 -23.68 -20.82 6.91
C LEU A 161 -22.77 -21.84 7.58
N GLN A 162 -23.38 -22.85 8.22
CA GLN A 162 -22.64 -24.03 8.64
C GLN A 162 -22.03 -24.73 7.41
N PRO A 163 -20.77 -25.21 7.46
CA PRO A 163 -20.10 -25.85 6.34
C PRO A 163 -20.94 -26.96 5.68
N GLY A 164 -21.14 -26.86 4.37
CA GLY A 164 -21.89 -27.86 3.58
C GLY A 164 -23.39 -27.89 3.87
N SER A 165 -23.94 -26.86 4.51
CA SER A 165 -25.33 -26.79 4.96
C SER A 165 -25.96 -25.45 4.61
N LEU A 166 -27.30 -25.39 4.62
CA LEU A 166 -28.08 -24.17 4.48
C LEU A 166 -28.43 -23.53 5.83
N VAL A 167 -27.95 -24.11 6.94
CA VAL A 167 -28.20 -23.58 8.28
C VAL A 167 -27.41 -22.29 8.49
N LYS A 168 -28.13 -21.17 8.54
CA LYS A 168 -27.58 -19.84 8.81
C LYS A 168 -27.13 -19.73 10.27
N ILE A 169 -25.86 -19.37 10.46
CA ILE A 169 -25.25 -19.12 11.77
C ILE A 169 -25.06 -17.62 12.06
N GLY A 170 -25.18 -16.76 11.04
CA GLY A 170 -25.11 -15.31 11.18
C GLY A 170 -25.26 -14.56 9.87
N ASP A 171 -25.27 -13.24 9.94
CA ASP A 171 -25.27 -12.32 8.81
C ASP A 171 -24.07 -11.37 8.88
N LEU A 172 -23.66 -10.88 7.71
CA LEU A 172 -22.55 -9.97 7.50
C LEU A 172 -22.99 -8.90 6.50
N GLU A 173 -22.96 -7.64 6.92
CA GLU A 173 -23.14 -6.50 6.04
C GLU A 173 -21.91 -5.58 6.11
N VAL A 174 -21.29 -5.32 4.97
CA VAL A 174 -20.08 -4.53 4.87
C VAL A 174 -20.22 -3.55 3.71
N GLY A 175 -19.91 -2.28 3.96
CA GLY A 175 -19.83 -1.25 2.93
C GLY A 175 -18.41 -0.70 2.81
N ARG A 176 -17.99 -0.40 1.59
CA ARG A 176 -16.77 0.35 1.30
C ARG A 176 -17.04 1.37 0.20
N ARG A 177 -16.45 2.55 0.35
CA ARG A 177 -16.45 3.61 -0.65
C ARG A 177 -15.02 4.00 -0.97
N ASP A 178 -14.63 3.87 -2.23
CA ASP A 178 -13.36 4.34 -2.76
C ASP A 178 -13.60 5.50 -3.74
N VAL A 179 -12.80 6.55 -3.63
CA VAL A 179 -12.82 7.69 -4.55
C VAL A 179 -11.44 7.83 -5.18
N SER A 180 -11.37 7.87 -6.50
CA SER A 180 -10.11 8.08 -7.24
C SER A 180 -10.29 9.13 -8.33
N LYS A 181 -9.18 9.76 -8.74
CA LYS A 181 -9.15 10.62 -9.92
C LYS A 181 -8.97 9.74 -11.17
N ASP A 182 -9.90 9.86 -12.10
CA ASP A 182 -9.87 9.27 -13.44
C ASP A 182 -9.45 10.37 -14.42
N TYR A 183 -8.20 10.29 -14.89
CA TYR A 183 -7.60 11.36 -15.68
C TYR A 183 -7.89 11.17 -17.16
N HIS A 184 -8.39 12.24 -17.78
CA HIS A 184 -8.63 12.32 -19.22
C HIS A 184 -7.46 12.97 -19.94
N TYR A 185 -6.85 13.97 -19.30
CA TYR A 185 -5.68 14.68 -19.83
C TYR A 185 -4.65 14.93 -18.73
N ARG A 186 -3.38 14.85 -19.09
CA ARG A 186 -2.24 15.24 -18.25
C ARG A 186 -1.24 15.97 -19.13
N GLY A 187 -1.08 17.26 -18.88
CA GLY A 187 -0.11 18.11 -19.56
C GLY A 187 1.33 17.79 -19.18
N PHE A 188 2.24 18.46 -19.88
CA PHE A 188 3.66 18.44 -19.56
C PHE A 188 3.91 19.20 -18.26
N CYS A 189 4.89 18.72 -17.48
CA CYS A 189 5.37 19.44 -16.31
C CYS A 189 6.14 20.68 -16.78
N ARG A 190 5.81 21.85 -16.25
CA ARG A 190 6.48 23.13 -16.51
C ARG A 190 6.98 23.76 -15.22
#